data_AF-A0A7S2UW43-F1
#
_entry.id   AF-A0A7S2UW43-F1
#
_cell.length_a   1.000
_cell.length_b   1.000
_cell.length_c   1.000
_cell.angle_alpha   90.00
_cell.angle_beta   90.00
_cell.angle_gamma   90.00
#
_symmetry.space_group_name_H-M   'P 1'
#
loop_
_entity.id
_entity.type
_entity.pdbx_description
1 polymer ?
#
loop_
_entity_poly.entity_id
_entity_poly.type
_entity_poly.pdbx_seq_one_letter_code
_entity_poly.pdbx_strand_id
1 'polypeptide(L)'
;FLVGISDVPPSFRSGHQGLFSRGSAFWAACYAHNMANLKWSFAVKDVEERQGLLEAASAELVSEIEKRYRLDNDYAAVERAILENAAGVVESLWLLSDEIMFKYASGFVNDPDGSGISQMVGYPAWWLEAVGYEDGPPPPPTQPKCCNPPKLTSSHVDHAELEQPTGKAAMRQYLRISK
;
A
#
# COMPACT_ATOMS: atom_id res chain seq x y z
N PHE A 1 18.73 -17.05 10.08
CA PHE A 1 18.83 -17.90 11.29
C PHE A 1 20.26 -18.41 11.43
N LEU A 2 20.71 -18.65 12.66
CA LEU A 2 22.02 -19.25 12.91
C LEU A 2 21.97 -20.77 12.70
N VAL A 3 23.08 -21.36 12.27
CA VAL A 3 23.24 -22.82 12.22
C VAL A 3 23.36 -23.33 13.65
N GLY A 4 22.53 -24.30 14.02
CA GLY A 4 22.56 -24.94 15.35
C GLY A 4 21.49 -24.48 16.34
N ILE A 5 20.51 -23.65 15.92
CA ILE A 5 19.33 -23.40 16.77
C ILE A 5 18.60 -24.72 17.04
N SER A 6 18.03 -24.87 18.24
CA SER A 6 17.38 -26.11 18.67
C SER A 6 16.08 -26.37 17.88
N ASP A 7 15.39 -25.31 17.49
CA ASP A 7 14.16 -25.37 16.71
C ASP A 7 13.93 -24.07 15.92
N VAL A 8 13.11 -24.12 14.89
CA VAL A 8 12.70 -22.92 14.15
C VAL A 8 11.62 -22.16 14.92
N PRO A 9 11.52 -20.82 14.75
CA PRO A 9 10.48 -20.06 15.43
C PRO A 9 9.09 -20.61 15.09
N PRO A 10 8.13 -20.62 16.04
CA PRO A 10 6.80 -21.19 15.82
C PRO A 10 6.11 -20.70 14.54
N SER A 11 6.29 -19.43 14.19
CA SER A 11 5.70 -18.81 13.00
C SER A 11 6.25 -19.35 11.68
N PHE A 12 7.43 -19.96 11.69
CA PHE A 12 8.08 -20.55 10.51
C PHE A 12 7.83 -22.07 10.40
N ARG A 13 7.16 -22.69 11.38
CA ARG A 13 6.86 -24.14 11.34
C ARG A 13 5.75 -24.51 10.36
N SER A 14 4.93 -23.53 9.95
CA SER A 14 3.86 -23.76 8.99
C SER A 14 3.74 -22.63 7.98
N GLY A 15 3.56 -23.01 6.71
CA GLY A 15 3.28 -22.13 5.58
C GLY A 15 2.21 -22.73 4.69
N HIS A 16 1.21 -23.38 5.30
CA HIS A 16 0.21 -24.13 4.56
C HIS A 16 -0.72 -23.18 3.80
N GLN A 17 -0.68 -23.26 2.47
CA GLN A 17 -1.46 -22.41 1.57
C GLN A 17 -2.98 -22.62 1.69
N GLY A 18 -3.43 -23.77 2.21
CA GLY A 18 -4.85 -24.08 2.40
C GLY A 18 -5.45 -23.59 3.73
N LEU A 19 -4.63 -23.06 4.65
CA LEU A 19 -5.10 -22.63 5.97
C LEU A 19 -4.47 -21.29 6.34
N PHE A 20 -5.28 -20.23 6.32
CA PHE A 20 -4.87 -18.91 6.77
C PHE A 20 -4.60 -18.90 8.28
N SER A 21 -3.50 -18.26 8.69
CA SER A 21 -3.14 -18.12 10.10
C SER A 21 -2.36 -16.83 10.35
N ARG A 22 -2.81 -16.03 11.33
CA ARG A 22 -2.06 -14.85 11.82
C ARG A 22 -0.77 -15.24 12.56
N GLY A 23 -0.65 -16.50 12.98
CA GLY A 23 0.57 -17.02 13.58
C GLY A 23 1.64 -17.44 12.56
N SER A 24 1.40 -17.36 11.26
CA SER A 24 2.33 -17.83 10.22
C SER A 24 3.12 -16.68 9.60
N ALA A 25 4.45 -16.85 9.55
CA ALA A 25 5.35 -15.92 8.86
C ALA A 25 5.10 -15.89 7.35
N PHE A 26 4.76 -17.03 6.76
CA PHE A 26 4.38 -17.14 5.35
C PHE A 26 3.16 -16.26 5.06
N TRP A 27 2.09 -16.39 5.85
CA TRP A 27 0.89 -15.59 5.64
C TRP A 27 1.09 -14.11 5.96
N ALA A 28 1.95 -13.76 6.92
CA ALA A 28 2.32 -12.36 7.18
C ALA A 28 2.94 -11.70 5.94
N ALA A 29 3.91 -12.37 5.32
CA ALA A 29 4.55 -11.90 4.09
C ALA A 29 3.57 -11.84 2.91
N CYS A 30 2.75 -12.89 2.71
CA CYS A 30 1.74 -12.89 1.64
C CYS A 30 0.71 -11.78 1.81
N TYR A 31 0.29 -11.50 3.05
CA TYR A 31 -0.70 -10.46 3.32
C TYR A 31 -0.12 -9.07 3.07
N ALA A 32 1.10 -8.80 3.53
CA ALA A 32 1.82 -7.55 3.23
C ALA A 32 1.99 -7.35 1.72
N HIS A 33 2.39 -8.39 0.98
CA HIS A 33 2.51 -8.35 -0.47
C HIS A 33 1.16 -8.04 -1.15
N ASN A 34 0.07 -8.69 -0.73
CA ASN A 34 -1.25 -8.46 -1.30
C ASN A 34 -1.76 -7.05 -1.02
N MET A 35 -1.53 -6.51 0.19
CA MET A 35 -1.88 -5.12 0.51
C MET A 35 -1.06 -4.15 -0.35
N ALA A 36 0.24 -4.38 -0.50
CA ALA A 36 1.10 -3.53 -1.33
C ALA A 36 0.66 -3.50 -2.80
N ASN A 37 0.19 -4.63 -3.35
CA ASN A 37 -0.27 -4.71 -4.74
C ASN A 37 -1.47 -3.81 -5.05
N LEU A 38 -2.31 -3.45 -4.06
CA LEU A 38 -3.46 -2.56 -4.27
C LEU A 38 -3.04 -1.18 -4.78
N LYS A 39 -1.84 -0.73 -4.39
CA LYS A 39 -1.28 0.56 -4.81
C LYS A 39 0.25 0.51 -4.91
N TRP A 40 0.75 -0.45 -5.68
CA TRP A 40 2.16 -0.84 -5.73
C TRP A 40 3.16 0.34 -5.84
N SER A 41 2.93 1.27 -6.76
CA SER A 41 3.84 2.40 -7.00
C SER A 41 4.05 3.33 -5.79
N PHE A 42 3.15 3.27 -4.81
CA PHE A 42 3.25 4.00 -3.55
C PHE A 42 3.70 3.05 -2.44
N ALA A 43 2.98 1.94 -2.25
CA ALA A 43 3.18 1.03 -1.13
C ALA A 43 4.54 0.30 -1.13
N VAL A 44 5.18 0.13 -2.30
CA VAL A 44 6.53 -0.46 -2.37
C VAL A 44 7.55 0.36 -1.58
N LYS A 45 7.38 1.70 -1.48
CA LYS A 45 8.29 2.57 -0.74
C LYS A 45 8.20 2.31 0.76
N ASP A 46 6.98 2.09 1.27
CA ASP A 46 6.78 1.73 2.68
C ASP A 46 7.36 0.34 2.99
N VAL A 47 7.25 -0.59 2.04
CA VAL A 47 7.87 -1.92 2.15
C VAL A 47 9.40 -1.82 2.18
N GLU A 48 10.01 -1.05 1.28
CA GLU A 48 11.45 -0.82 1.21
C GLU A 48 11.97 -0.13 2.48
N GLU A 49 11.25 0.87 2.99
CA GLU A 49 11.57 1.54 4.25
C GLU A 49 11.53 0.55 5.42
N ARG A 50 10.44 -0.23 5.53
CA ARG A 50 10.31 -1.22 6.60
C ARG A 50 11.37 -2.32 6.52
N GLN A 51 11.66 -2.78 5.31
CA GLN A 51 12.72 -3.75 5.05
C GLN A 51 14.07 -3.22 5.54
N GLY A 52 14.44 -2.00 5.16
CA GLY A 52 15.69 -1.37 5.57
C GLY A 52 15.83 -1.26 7.09
N LEU A 53 14.77 -0.86 7.80
CA LEU A 53 14.74 -0.80 9.26
C LEU A 53 14.96 -2.17 9.91
N LEU A 54 14.24 -3.20 9.44
CA LEU A 54 14.32 -4.56 9.99
C LEU A 54 15.67 -5.23 9.70
N GLU A 55 16.21 -5.04 8.50
CA GLU A 55 17.51 -5.57 8.11
C GLU A 55 18.64 -4.92 8.91
N ALA A 56 18.61 -3.59 9.07
CA ALA A 56 19.59 -2.87 9.88
C ALA A 56 19.56 -3.33 11.35
N ALA A 57 18.38 -3.41 11.96
CA ALA A 57 18.22 -3.88 13.33
C ALA A 57 18.69 -5.34 13.49
N SER A 58 18.36 -6.21 12.55
CA SER A 58 18.81 -7.61 12.56
C SER A 58 20.32 -7.75 12.40
N ALA A 59 20.95 -6.92 11.55
CA ALA A 59 22.40 -6.92 11.36
C ALA A 59 23.14 -6.43 12.62
N GLU A 60 22.64 -5.38 13.26
CA GLU A 60 23.17 -4.90 14.54
C GLU A 60 23.05 -5.95 15.64
N LEU A 61 21.88 -6.60 15.73
CA LEU A 61 21.64 -7.69 16.66
C LEU A 61 22.65 -8.83 16.47
N VAL A 62 22.91 -9.26 15.23
CA VAL A 62 23.89 -10.34 14.95
C VAL A 62 25.28 -9.95 15.44
N SER A 63 25.72 -8.71 15.23
CA SER A 63 26.99 -8.23 15.75
C SER A 63 27.03 -8.23 17.29
N GLU A 64 25.94 -7.84 17.95
CA GLU A 64 25.86 -7.79 19.41
C GLU A 64 25.86 -9.18 20.05
N ILE A 65 25.05 -10.10 19.55
CA ILE A 65 24.99 -11.48 20.09
C ILE A 65 26.31 -12.21 19.88
N GLU A 66 27.02 -11.99 18.77
CA GLU A 66 28.35 -12.57 18.54
C GLU A 66 29.37 -12.08 19.58
N LYS A 67 29.37 -10.78 19.89
CA LYS A 67 30.26 -10.20 20.90
C LYS A 67 29.97 -10.78 22.29
N ARG A 68 28.69 -10.82 22.68
CA ARG A 68 28.27 -11.39 23.97
C ARG A 68 28.62 -12.87 24.08
N TYR A 69 28.38 -13.65 23.03
CA TYR A 69 28.70 -15.06 23.02
C TYR A 69 30.19 -15.33 23.22
N ARG A 70 31.08 -14.51 22.64
CA ARG A 70 32.54 -14.63 22.87
C ARG A 70 32.95 -14.37 24.32
N LEU A 71 32.16 -13.62 25.09
CA LEU A 71 32.44 -13.30 26.49
C LEU A 71 31.85 -14.35 27.43
N ASP A 72 30.57 -14.65 27.24
CA ASP A 72 29.77 -15.39 28.22
C ASP A 72 29.60 -16.88 27.84
N ASN A 73 29.85 -17.23 26.57
CA ASN A 73 29.63 -18.57 25.98
C ASN A 73 28.20 -19.11 26.20
N ASP A 74 27.22 -18.22 26.40
CA ASP A 74 25.81 -18.57 26.61
C ASP A 74 25.07 -18.65 25.28
N TYR A 75 24.98 -19.87 24.75
CA TYR A 75 24.25 -20.12 23.51
C TYR A 75 22.72 -19.96 23.66
N ALA A 76 22.16 -20.21 24.84
CA ALA A 76 20.72 -20.10 25.07
C ALA A 76 20.27 -18.63 24.97
N ALA A 77 21.10 -17.68 25.43
CA ALA A 77 20.85 -16.27 25.24
C ALA A 77 20.88 -15.84 23.77
N VAL A 78 21.82 -16.37 22.98
CA VAL A 78 21.92 -16.14 21.53
C VAL A 78 20.68 -16.65 20.81
N GLU A 79 20.26 -17.87 21.11
CA GLU A 79 19.08 -18.48 20.50
C GLU A 79 17.82 -17.69 20.82
N ARG A 80 17.60 -17.33 22.10
CA ARG A 80 16.46 -16.50 22.50
C ARG A 80 16.40 -15.18 21.73
N ALA A 81 17.52 -14.47 21.60
CA ALA A 81 17.57 -13.19 20.90
C ALA A 81 17.20 -13.33 19.40
N ILE A 82 17.65 -14.41 18.74
CA ILE A 82 17.32 -14.69 17.34
C ILE A 82 15.83 -15.04 17.18
N LEU A 83 15.26 -15.81 18.11
CA LEU A 83 13.83 -16.15 18.10
C LEU A 83 12.95 -14.91 18.34
N GLU A 84 13.34 -14.04 19.27
CA GLU A 84 12.67 -12.76 19.53
C GLU A 84 12.71 -11.84 18.30
N ASN A 85 13.86 -11.73 17.63
CA ASN A 85 13.99 -10.97 16.39
C ASN A 85 13.06 -11.50 15.30
N ALA A 86 13.00 -12.83 15.12
CA ALA A 86 12.13 -13.44 14.13
C ALA A 86 10.64 -13.20 14.43
N ALA A 87 10.24 -13.22 15.70
CA ALA A 87 8.89 -12.86 16.11
C ALA A 87 8.57 -11.39 15.80
N GLY A 88 9.49 -10.48 16.13
CA GLY A 88 9.34 -9.05 15.86
C GLY A 88 9.24 -8.72 14.36
N VAL A 89 10.02 -9.41 13.51
CA VAL A 89 9.90 -9.28 12.05
C VAL A 89 8.52 -9.68 11.56
N VAL A 90 7.98 -10.82 12.03
CA VAL A 90 6.65 -11.29 11.62
C VAL A 90 5.54 -10.35 12.09
N GLU A 91 5.61 -9.86 13.32
CA GLU A 91 4.70 -8.84 13.84
C GLU A 91 4.78 -7.56 13.01
N SER A 92 5.99 -7.12 12.66
CA SER A 92 6.21 -5.93 11.85
C SER A 92 5.59 -6.05 10.45
N LEU A 93 5.62 -7.24 9.83
CA LEU A 93 4.94 -7.46 8.54
C LEU A 93 3.42 -7.36 8.66
N TRP A 94 2.84 -7.83 9.77
CA TRP A 94 1.41 -7.65 10.02
C TRP A 94 1.06 -6.17 10.23
N LEU A 95 1.83 -5.45 11.04
CA LEU A 95 1.63 -4.02 11.26
C LEU A 95 1.76 -3.22 9.95
N LEU A 96 2.79 -3.50 9.15
CA LEU A 96 2.97 -2.89 7.84
C LEU A 96 1.75 -3.11 6.95
N SER A 97 1.15 -4.30 7.00
CA SER A 97 -0.05 -4.58 6.21
C SER A 97 -1.23 -3.69 6.62
N ASP A 98 -1.44 -3.53 7.92
CA ASP A 98 -2.53 -2.70 8.47
C ASP A 98 -2.28 -1.20 8.16
N GLU A 99 -1.03 -0.75 8.23
CA GLU A 99 -0.60 0.59 7.85
C GLU A 99 -0.83 0.87 6.36
N ILE A 100 -0.42 -0.03 5.46
CA ILE A 100 -0.64 0.08 4.01
C ILE A 100 -2.14 0.11 3.71
N MET A 101 -2.93 -0.77 4.33
CA MET A 101 -4.38 -0.82 4.18
C MET A 101 -5.01 0.53 4.55
N PHE A 102 -4.63 1.09 5.71
CA PHE A 102 -5.14 2.38 6.14
C PHE A 102 -4.67 3.52 5.23
N LYS A 103 -3.38 3.59 4.92
CA LYS A 103 -2.77 4.67 4.12
C LYS A 103 -3.34 4.74 2.70
N TYR A 104 -3.71 3.60 2.13
CA TYR A 104 -4.18 3.50 0.74
C TYR A 104 -5.62 3.04 0.58
N ALA A 105 -6.42 3.17 1.64
CA ALA A 105 -7.82 2.75 1.65
C ALA A 105 -8.61 3.34 0.47
N SER A 106 -9.39 2.48 -0.21
CA SER A 106 -10.27 2.87 -1.32
C SER A 106 -9.56 3.59 -2.49
N GLY A 107 -8.24 3.37 -2.65
CA GLY A 107 -7.45 3.98 -3.72
C GLY A 107 -6.97 5.41 -3.43
N PHE A 108 -7.36 5.99 -2.31
CA PHE A 108 -6.88 7.28 -1.84
C PHE A 108 -5.43 7.18 -1.31
N VAL A 109 -4.84 8.33 -1.03
CA VAL A 109 -3.66 8.46 -0.17
C VAL A 109 -4.09 9.25 1.04
N ASN A 110 -4.14 8.57 2.19
CA ASN A 110 -4.49 9.17 3.46
C ASN A 110 -3.25 9.82 4.08
N ASP A 111 -3.47 10.96 4.72
CA ASP A 111 -2.46 11.58 5.56
C ASP A 111 -2.40 10.82 6.90
N PRO A 112 -1.27 10.18 7.24
CA PRO A 112 -1.14 9.43 8.49
C PRO A 112 -1.32 10.31 9.74
N ASP A 113 -1.06 11.63 9.65
CA ASP A 113 -1.18 12.54 10.79
C ASP A 113 -2.62 13.05 11.00
N GLY A 114 -3.55 12.65 10.13
CA GLY A 114 -4.96 13.07 10.18
C GLY A 114 -5.16 14.57 9.94
N SER A 115 -4.11 15.28 9.51
CA SER A 115 -4.12 16.73 9.32
C SER A 115 -4.75 17.15 7.99
N GLY A 116 -4.77 16.23 7.02
CA GLY A 116 -5.29 16.43 5.67
C GLY A 116 -6.52 15.60 5.31
N ILE A 117 -7.21 16.04 4.26
CA ILE A 117 -8.27 15.26 3.60
C ILE A 117 -7.61 14.20 2.71
N SER A 118 -8.15 12.98 2.70
CA SER A 118 -7.75 11.89 1.81
C SER A 118 -7.64 12.35 0.35
N GLN A 119 -6.48 12.12 -0.27
CA GLN A 119 -6.22 12.59 -1.63
C GLN A 119 -6.49 11.49 -2.66
N MET A 120 -7.31 11.80 -3.66
CA MET A 120 -7.46 10.91 -4.82
C MET A 120 -6.27 11.14 -5.75
N VAL A 121 -5.44 10.12 -5.93
CA VAL A 121 -4.31 10.17 -6.86
C VAL A 121 -4.63 9.35 -8.10
N GLY A 122 -4.49 9.97 -9.27
CA GLY A 122 -4.70 9.32 -10.56
C GLY A 122 -3.51 8.47 -11.01
N TYR A 123 -3.62 7.93 -12.23
CA TYR A 123 -2.48 7.28 -12.88
C TYR A 123 -1.36 8.28 -13.17
N PRO A 124 -0.09 7.85 -13.16
CA PRO A 124 1.03 8.75 -13.45
C PRO A 124 0.97 9.24 -14.90
N ALA A 125 1.42 10.48 -15.13
CA ALA A 125 1.35 11.14 -16.44
C ALA A 125 2.01 10.33 -17.57
N TRP A 126 3.18 9.74 -17.31
CA TRP A 126 3.89 8.91 -18.30
C TRP A 126 3.05 7.70 -18.75
N TRP A 127 2.24 7.13 -17.86
CA TRP A 127 1.42 5.96 -18.19
C TRP A 127 0.21 6.41 -19.01
N LEU A 128 -0.41 7.52 -18.61
CA LEU A 128 -1.52 8.12 -19.37
C LEU A 128 -1.11 8.47 -20.79
N GLU A 129 0.08 9.05 -20.99
CA GLU A 129 0.65 9.32 -22.31
C GLU A 129 0.90 8.02 -23.09
N ALA A 130 1.50 7.01 -22.46
CA ALA A 130 1.79 5.71 -23.10
C ALA A 130 0.53 4.98 -23.59
N VAL A 131 -0.63 5.20 -22.95
CA VAL A 131 -1.92 4.60 -23.35
C VAL A 131 -2.83 5.56 -24.14
N GLY A 132 -2.34 6.74 -24.52
CA GLY A 132 -3.10 7.74 -25.28
C GLY A 132 -4.30 8.33 -24.51
N TYR A 133 -4.20 8.42 -23.19
CA TYR A 133 -5.21 8.92 -22.27
C TYR A 133 -4.81 10.26 -21.61
N GLU A 134 -3.83 10.97 -22.17
CA GLU A 134 -3.41 12.30 -21.70
C GLU A 134 -4.55 13.34 -21.62
N ASP A 135 -5.55 13.18 -22.50
CA ASP A 135 -6.71 14.06 -22.61
C ASP A 135 -7.93 13.58 -21.80
N GLY A 136 -7.84 12.42 -21.14
CA GLY A 136 -8.96 11.79 -20.43
C GLY A 136 -10.00 11.14 -21.35
N PRO A 137 -11.14 10.67 -20.80
CA PRO A 137 -12.21 10.07 -21.60
C PRO A 137 -12.85 11.09 -22.55
N PRO A 138 -13.38 10.65 -23.71
CA PRO A 138 -14.26 11.49 -24.50
C PRO A 138 -15.47 11.93 -23.65
N PRO A 139 -16.04 13.12 -23.91
CA PRO A 139 -17.22 13.57 -23.20
C PRO A 139 -18.36 12.54 -23.32
N PRO A 140 -19.21 12.39 -22.29
CA PRO A 140 -20.32 11.46 -22.35
C PRO A 140 -21.21 11.79 -23.56
N PRO A 141 -21.81 10.79 -24.24
CA PRO A 141 -22.74 11.05 -25.32
C PRO A 141 -23.86 11.99 -24.84
N THR A 142 -24.04 13.12 -25.53
CA THR A 142 -25.05 14.13 -25.18
C THR A 142 -26.49 13.66 -25.42
N GLN A 143 -26.66 12.55 -26.15
CA GLN A 143 -27.93 11.87 -26.30
C GLN A 143 -27.89 10.51 -25.59
N PRO A 144 -28.53 10.36 -24.42
CA PRO A 144 -28.74 9.04 -23.83
C PRO A 144 -29.56 8.20 -24.81
N LYS A 145 -29.07 7.01 -25.17
CA LYS A 145 -29.75 6.07 -26.09
C LYS A 145 -31.18 5.71 -25.67
N CYS A 146 -31.56 5.97 -24.42
CA CYS A 146 -32.76 5.43 -23.81
C CYS A 146 -33.99 6.32 -23.90
N CYS A 147 -33.91 7.59 -24.29
CA CYS A 147 -35.09 8.46 -24.28
C CYS A 147 -35.01 9.51 -25.39
N ASN A 148 -35.99 9.51 -26.29
CA ASN A 148 -36.47 10.75 -26.91
C ASN A 148 -37.43 11.36 -25.89
N PRO A 149 -36.99 12.24 -24.95
CA PRO A 149 -37.93 12.91 -24.08
C PRO A 149 -38.88 13.73 -24.97
N PRO A 150 -40.19 13.76 -24.70
CA PRO A 150 -41.12 14.64 -25.40
C PRO A 150 -40.59 16.07 -25.32
N LYS A 151 -40.62 16.80 -26.43
CA LYS A 151 -40.20 18.22 -26.45
C LYS A 151 -41.08 18.99 -25.48
N LEU A 152 -40.56 19.34 -24.31
CA LEU A 152 -41.21 20.28 -23.41
C LEU A 152 -41.20 21.64 -24.11
N THR A 153 -42.39 22.09 -24.51
CA THR A 153 -42.61 23.46 -24.95
C THR A 153 -42.33 24.38 -23.77
N SER A 154 -41.24 25.12 -23.88
CA SER A 154 -40.70 26.02 -22.86
C SER A 154 -41.74 26.98 -22.29
N SER A 155 -41.74 27.13 -20.98
CA SER A 155 -41.77 28.47 -20.39
C SER A 155 -40.96 28.49 -19.08
N HIS A 156 -39.87 29.25 -19.14
CA HIS A 156 -39.12 29.83 -18.01
C HIS A 156 -38.30 28.87 -17.14
N VAL A 157 -37.05 28.62 -17.56
CA VAL A 157 -35.93 28.51 -16.61
C VAL A 157 -34.71 29.16 -17.26
N ASP A 158 -34.24 30.28 -16.71
CA ASP A 158 -32.91 30.83 -17.00
C ASP A 158 -31.89 29.86 -16.40
N HIS A 159 -31.37 28.94 -17.21
CA HIS A 159 -30.17 28.20 -16.88
C HIS A 159 -28.97 29.07 -17.20
N ALA A 160 -28.55 29.89 -16.22
CA ALA A 160 -27.16 30.33 -16.18
C ALA A 160 -26.31 29.07 -15.95
N GLU A 161 -25.93 28.45 -17.07
CA GLU A 161 -25.17 27.22 -17.17
C GLU A 161 -23.76 27.49 -16.63
N LEU A 162 -23.55 27.23 -15.34
CA LEU A 162 -22.22 26.93 -14.82
C LEU A 162 -21.82 25.61 -15.48
N GLU A 163 -21.32 25.67 -16.71
CA GLU A 163 -20.71 24.55 -17.40
C GLU A 163 -19.56 24.06 -16.52
N GLN A 164 -19.84 23.04 -15.70
CA GLN A 164 -18.78 22.30 -15.05
C GLN A 164 -17.97 21.66 -16.18
N PRO A 165 -16.68 21.99 -16.31
CA PRO A 165 -15.89 21.43 -17.39
C PRO A 165 -15.90 19.91 -17.25
N THR A 166 -16.28 19.23 -18.33
CA THR A 166 -16.28 17.77 -18.40
C THR A 166 -15.16 17.30 -19.33
N GLY A 167 -14.69 16.07 -19.13
CA GLY A 167 -13.63 15.45 -19.95
C GLY A 167 -12.36 16.30 -20.04
N LYS A 168 -11.99 16.70 -21.25
CA LYS A 168 -10.76 17.44 -21.58
C LYS A 168 -10.59 18.74 -20.78
N ALA A 169 -11.68 19.48 -20.55
CA ALA A 169 -11.62 20.75 -19.82
C ALA A 169 -11.37 20.52 -18.31
N ALA A 170 -11.95 19.44 -17.75
CA ALA A 170 -11.75 19.05 -16.36
C ALA A 170 -10.30 18.61 -16.10
N MET A 171 -9.76 17.78 -17.01
CA MET A 171 -8.41 17.24 -16.87
C MET A 171 -7.33 18.32 -17.01
N ARG A 172 -7.50 19.27 -17.95
CA ARG A 172 -6.62 20.44 -18.07
C ARG A 172 -6.65 21.32 -16.83
N GLN A 173 -7.80 21.44 -16.17
CA GLN A 173 -7.93 22.17 -14.93
C GLN A 173 -7.23 21.43 -13.77
N TYR A 174 -7.41 20.11 -13.64
CA TYR A 174 -6.69 19.29 -12.67
C TYR A 174 -5.17 19.43 -12.81
N LEU A 175 -4.64 19.32 -14.04
CA LEU A 175 -3.20 19.42 -14.31
C LEU A 175 -2.61 20.82 -14.06
N ARG A 176 -3.44 21.87 -14.09
CA ARG A 176 -3.02 23.24 -13.72
C ARG A 176 -2.97 23.45 -12.21
N ILE A 177 -3.83 22.78 -11.45
CA ILE A 177 -3.94 22.95 -9.99
C ILE A 177 -2.96 22.05 -9.23
N SER A 178 -2.46 20.99 -9.88
CA SER A 178 -1.55 19.99 -9.30
C SER A 178 -0.06 20.24 -9.55
N LYS A 179 0.32 21.44 -10.01
CA LYS A 179 1.71 21.93 -10.06
C LYS A 179 1.99 22.87 -8.90
#